data_AF-A0A7S0KHI1-F1
#
_entry.id   AF-A0A7S0KHI1-F1
#
_cell.length_a   1.000
_cell.length_b   1.000
_cell.length_c   1.000
_cell.angle_alpha   90.00
_cell.angle_beta   90.00
_cell.angle_gamma   90.00
#
_symmetry.space_group_name_H-M   'P 1'
#
loop_
_entity.id
_entity.type
_entity.pdbx_description
1 polymer ?
#
loop_
_entity_poly.entity_id
_entity_poly.type
_entity_poly.pdbx_seq_one_letter_code
_entity_poly.pdbx_strand_id
1 'polypeptide(L)'
;MASTSFAPSAAFAAFASRARGASTRARSCDGISSVPRAHHRPRSSRARGRSAAVTEEAMAEDVVDAPAAAAAAAPARARARGRTDGEDAPRVVVFSGGTAMNGITSDLSALTQKVTHVIPVSDNGGSTSEIVRVLGGPAVGDLRSRCLRLSDESTPEAVAVKTLLAHRLHPTDSAVAVKTLLAHRLHPTDSALARDEWYQIQEGNHALWEGIGDDYANIIRRFLVHFHQEVTASTVKGRFDFVNGSIGNFFFAGARLFFRSMDAAIFLYSRVSRIPDDTVVVPCILSEDNARVNLAAELVDGSIIRGQNEISHPSIDSKKFSKDMSFSSKNPDVVSKEFWTSVLESGEFPELEAHEMWGGLRQSSRGFKSVRDALKSGSLSDAAELLQSRFIDIAYRPLSVWDVNKVVTAYDPLPSPIKRVFYASSINANDENFEVHPKMNPTVAVKIAECDVIVYGMGSLYTSIVPNLALKSMGDAVKNASCKKVLMLNGGLDRETGTMSASDIVQAIVDALNMKYTSAELENPVLAYVTDVVVPRGGGIRIDADALAAMGVRVHECDSVPAPVKNAIDTVHYEPSAFVQLLTRIVTDTSGD
;
A
#
# COMPACT_ATOMS: atom_id res chain seq x y z
N MET A 1 19.54 -15.17 49.54
CA MET A 1 20.97 -14.80 49.66
C MET A 1 21.79 -15.92 49.03
N ALA A 2 22.88 -15.62 48.32
CA ALA A 2 23.69 -16.54 47.50
C ALA A 2 22.91 -17.21 46.33
N SER A 3 23.31 -17.24 45.05
CA SER A 3 24.46 -16.72 44.28
C SER A 3 25.83 -17.43 44.37
N THR A 4 25.98 -18.52 43.60
CA THR A 4 27.17 -18.99 42.83
C THR A 4 26.66 -20.14 41.95
N SER A 5 26.79 -20.26 40.62
CA SER A 5 27.93 -20.12 39.68
C SER A 5 29.11 -21.04 39.96
N PHE A 6 29.26 -22.12 39.18
CA PHE A 6 30.42 -22.39 38.31
C PHE A 6 30.19 -23.65 37.44
N ALA A 7 30.93 -23.76 36.33
CA ALA A 7 31.00 -24.89 35.40
C ALA A 7 32.44 -24.96 34.84
N PRO A 8 32.83 -25.83 33.89
CA PRO A 8 32.21 -27.08 33.40
C PRO A 8 33.19 -28.28 33.57
N SER A 9 32.98 -29.39 32.87
CA SER A 9 34.00 -30.43 32.64
C SER A 9 33.96 -30.93 31.20
N ALA A 10 35.13 -31.26 30.63
CA ALA A 10 35.29 -31.73 29.25
C ALA A 10 36.56 -32.61 29.10
N ALA A 11 36.49 -33.69 28.31
CA ALA A 11 37.66 -34.37 27.72
C ALA A 11 37.23 -35.41 26.65
N PHE A 12 38.18 -35.76 25.76
CA PHE A 12 38.12 -36.75 24.66
C PHE A 12 37.25 -36.35 23.45
N ALA A 13 37.78 -35.97 22.27
CA ALA A 13 39.09 -36.17 21.63
C ALA A 13 39.42 -37.64 21.27
N ALA A 14 40.01 -37.98 20.12
CA ALA A 14 40.20 -37.26 18.85
C ALA A 14 40.68 -38.25 17.75
N PHE A 15 40.52 -37.92 16.47
CA PHE A 15 41.38 -38.47 15.40
C PHE A 15 41.46 -37.50 14.20
N ALA A 16 42.64 -37.33 13.58
CA ALA A 16 42.86 -36.28 12.59
C ALA A 16 44.01 -36.55 11.58
N SER A 17 43.80 -36.08 10.34
CA SER A 17 44.79 -36.02 9.23
C SER A 17 45.22 -37.41 8.67
N ARG A 18 45.87 -37.56 7.50
CA ARG A 18 46.62 -36.70 6.54
C ARG A 18 46.38 -37.29 5.11
N ALA A 19 46.78 -36.75 3.95
CA ALA A 19 47.72 -35.70 3.50
C ALA A 19 47.22 -35.11 2.14
N ARG A 20 47.56 -33.87 1.73
CA ARG A 20 48.69 -33.44 0.83
C ARG A 20 49.01 -34.42 -0.34
N GLY A 21 49.25 -33.98 -1.59
CA GLY A 21 49.32 -32.62 -2.20
C GLY A 21 50.06 -32.65 -3.57
N ALA A 22 50.44 -31.49 -4.13
CA ALA A 22 51.21 -31.29 -5.39
C ALA A 22 50.49 -31.59 -6.74
N SER A 23 50.84 -31.03 -7.91
CA SER A 23 51.58 -29.78 -8.26
C SER A 23 51.48 -29.44 -9.77
N THR A 24 51.54 -28.14 -10.13
CA THR A 24 52.03 -27.54 -11.40
C THR A 24 51.71 -28.18 -12.77
N ARG A 25 51.12 -27.36 -13.66
CA ARG A 25 51.79 -26.96 -14.93
C ARG A 25 51.14 -25.75 -15.60
N ALA A 26 51.97 -24.83 -16.09
CA ALA A 26 51.57 -23.81 -17.07
C ALA A 26 52.05 -24.23 -18.47
N ARG A 27 51.39 -23.73 -19.52
CA ARG A 27 51.93 -23.63 -20.89
C ARG A 27 51.41 -22.37 -21.57
N SER A 28 52.33 -21.51 -21.98
CA SER A 28 52.15 -20.55 -23.07
C SER A 28 52.55 -21.20 -24.40
N CYS A 29 51.97 -20.74 -25.50
CA CYS A 29 52.50 -20.90 -26.85
C CYS A 29 52.15 -19.64 -27.67
N ASP A 30 53.17 -18.85 -28.01
CA ASP A 30 53.08 -17.74 -28.96
C ASP A 30 53.11 -18.23 -30.42
N GLY A 31 52.64 -17.41 -31.38
CA GLY A 31 52.88 -17.70 -32.81
C GLY A 31 52.11 -16.85 -33.83
N ILE A 32 52.68 -15.70 -34.22
CA ILE A 32 52.96 -15.29 -35.63
C ILE A 32 51.86 -15.63 -36.68
N SER A 33 51.24 -14.70 -37.43
CA SER A 33 51.42 -13.24 -37.67
C SER A 33 50.14 -12.73 -38.44
N SER A 34 50.01 -11.57 -39.10
CA SER A 34 50.92 -10.49 -39.55
C SER A 34 50.19 -9.14 -39.69
N VAL A 35 50.86 -8.09 -40.20
CA VAL A 35 50.33 -6.72 -40.44
C VAL A 35 51.01 -6.12 -41.67
N PRO A 36 50.32 -5.28 -42.47
CA PRO A 36 50.92 -4.01 -42.93
C PRO A 36 50.12 -2.76 -42.50
N ARG A 37 50.81 -1.61 -42.40
CA ARG A 37 50.25 -0.29 -42.02
C ARG A 37 50.27 0.70 -43.19
N ALA A 38 49.31 1.63 -43.18
CA ALA A 38 49.53 3.04 -43.56
C ALA A 38 48.83 3.91 -42.48
N HIS A 39 49.53 4.70 -41.66
CA HIS A 39 50.04 6.06 -41.97
C HIS A 39 48.91 7.03 -42.37
N HIS A 40 48.35 7.82 -41.43
CA HIS A 40 48.95 9.12 -41.09
C HIS A 40 48.68 9.66 -39.66
N ARG A 41 49.59 10.54 -39.23
CA ARG A 41 49.50 11.56 -38.15
C ARG A 41 50.19 12.83 -38.71
N PRO A 42 50.08 14.06 -38.16
CA PRO A 42 50.31 14.43 -36.74
C PRO A 42 49.28 15.51 -36.24
N ARG A 43 49.39 16.30 -35.13
CA ARG A 43 50.49 16.75 -34.22
C ARG A 43 50.08 16.84 -32.73
N SER A 44 51.12 17.05 -31.91
CA SER A 44 51.25 17.47 -30.48
C SER A 44 50.18 18.40 -29.87
N SER A 45 50.06 18.58 -28.54
CA SER A 45 51.02 18.45 -27.40
C SER A 45 50.38 17.85 -26.13
N ARG A 46 51.05 17.10 -25.22
CA ARG A 46 52.13 17.45 -24.24
C ARG A 46 51.73 18.57 -23.24
N ALA A 47 51.96 18.48 -21.91
CA ALA A 47 52.49 17.37 -21.07
C ALA A 47 52.38 17.61 -19.53
N ARG A 48 52.36 16.50 -18.73
CA ARG A 48 52.77 16.33 -17.29
C ARG A 48 51.99 17.08 -16.19
N GLY A 49 51.84 16.59 -14.95
CA GLY A 49 52.04 15.23 -14.39
C GLY A 49 53.08 15.07 -13.25
N ARG A 50 52.58 14.84 -12.01
CA ARG A 50 53.21 14.30 -10.76
C ARG A 50 52.06 14.09 -9.75
N SER A 51 51.87 13.05 -8.92
CA SER A 51 52.69 11.95 -8.35
C SER A 51 53.74 12.36 -7.31
N ALA A 52 53.86 11.81 -6.08
CA ALA A 52 53.03 10.96 -5.19
C ALA A 52 53.70 10.97 -3.76
N ALA A 53 53.39 10.21 -2.68
CA ALA A 53 52.45 9.09 -2.37
C ALA A 53 52.28 8.89 -0.82
N VAL A 54 51.30 8.07 -0.40
CA VAL A 54 51.25 7.19 0.82
C VAL A 54 51.47 7.74 2.24
N THR A 55 50.49 7.52 3.14
CA THR A 55 50.64 6.77 4.42
C THR A 55 49.28 6.24 4.92
N GLU A 56 49.29 5.09 5.61
CA GLU A 56 48.19 4.62 6.47
C GLU A 56 48.61 4.79 7.93
N GLU A 57 47.68 5.24 8.79
CA GLU A 57 47.70 4.92 10.23
C GLU A 57 46.29 5.13 10.81
N ALA A 58 46.01 4.58 11.99
CA ALA A 58 44.66 4.57 12.58
C ALA A 58 44.70 4.84 14.08
N MET A 59 43.70 5.57 14.60
CA MET A 59 42.93 5.28 15.83
C MET A 59 42.09 6.47 16.32
N ALA A 60 41.17 6.14 17.23
CA ALA A 60 40.48 7.01 18.19
C ALA A 60 39.34 7.91 17.69
N GLU A 61 38.48 8.23 18.66
CA GLU A 61 37.26 9.02 18.55
C GLU A 61 37.57 10.51 18.73
N ASP A 62 36.76 11.40 18.15
CA ASP A 62 36.18 12.48 18.96
C ASP A 62 34.90 13.04 18.32
N VAL A 63 34.06 13.70 19.15
CA VAL A 63 32.76 14.26 18.74
C VAL A 63 32.86 15.77 18.58
N VAL A 64 32.40 16.31 17.44
CA VAL A 64 32.17 17.75 17.26
C VAL A 64 30.99 18.02 16.33
N ASP A 65 30.11 18.93 16.75
CA ASP A 65 28.94 19.37 15.98
C ASP A 65 29.32 20.06 14.66
N ALA A 66 28.64 19.66 13.58
CA ALA A 66 28.56 20.45 12.36
C ALA A 66 27.24 21.27 12.41
N PRO A 67 27.29 22.61 12.34
CA PRO A 67 26.10 23.44 12.54
C PRO A 67 25.08 23.27 11.41
N ALA A 68 23.80 23.29 11.78
CA ALA A 68 22.70 23.18 10.82
C ALA A 68 22.77 24.27 9.75
N ALA A 69 22.71 23.87 8.48
CA ALA A 69 22.65 24.79 7.36
C ALA A 69 21.32 25.55 7.40
N ALA A 70 21.35 26.80 7.87
CA ALA A 70 20.18 27.64 7.98
C ALA A 70 19.56 27.91 6.60
N ALA A 71 18.37 27.37 6.36
CA ALA A 71 17.56 27.72 5.20
C ALA A 71 17.12 29.19 5.32
N ALA A 72 17.88 30.10 4.71
CA ALA A 72 17.63 31.53 4.78
C ALA A 72 16.27 31.87 4.15
N ALA A 73 15.30 32.24 4.99
CA ALA A 73 13.97 32.61 4.55
C ALA A 73 14.03 33.88 3.66
N ALA A 74 13.77 33.71 2.37
CA ALA A 74 13.58 34.84 1.46
C ALA A 74 12.25 35.55 1.81
N PRO A 75 12.22 36.89 1.89
CA PRO A 75 11.02 37.61 2.28
C PRO A 75 9.92 37.48 1.22
N ALA A 76 8.71 37.12 1.66
CA ALA A 76 7.54 37.00 0.80
C ALA A 76 7.19 38.35 0.14
N ARG A 77 7.56 38.51 -1.14
CA ARG A 77 7.12 39.63 -1.97
C ARG A 77 5.85 39.24 -2.71
N ALA A 78 4.72 39.83 -2.31
CA ALA A 78 3.49 39.79 -3.09
C ALA A 78 3.77 40.16 -4.55
N ARG A 79 3.43 39.27 -5.48
CA ARG A 79 3.71 39.39 -6.92
C ARG A 79 2.42 39.45 -7.72
N ALA A 80 1.74 40.59 -7.63
CA ALA A 80 0.79 40.98 -8.66
C ALA A 80 1.56 41.19 -9.98
N ARG A 81 1.41 40.26 -10.93
CA ARG A 81 1.81 40.39 -12.33
C ARG A 81 0.76 39.69 -13.18
N GLY A 82 0.30 40.34 -14.23
CA GLY A 82 -0.57 39.69 -15.22
C GLY A 82 0.13 38.47 -15.82
N ARG A 83 -0.54 37.33 -15.76
CA ARG A 83 -0.15 36.08 -16.41
C ARG A 83 -0.81 36.03 -17.81
N THR A 84 -0.44 35.04 -18.61
CA THR A 84 -1.03 34.77 -19.93
C THR A 84 -1.46 33.30 -20.00
N ASP A 85 -2.37 32.98 -20.91
CA ASP A 85 -3.32 31.85 -20.79
C ASP A 85 -2.70 30.44 -20.71
N GLY A 86 -1.40 30.28 -20.99
CA GLY A 86 -0.66 29.03 -20.78
C GLY A 86 0.09 28.94 -19.44
N GLU A 87 0.55 30.05 -18.88
CA GLU A 87 1.20 30.06 -17.55
C GLU A 87 0.16 30.04 -16.41
N ASP A 88 -1.08 30.47 -16.68
CA ASP A 88 -2.06 30.83 -15.65
C ASP A 88 -2.73 29.67 -14.89
N ALA A 89 -2.71 28.45 -15.44
CA ALA A 89 -3.33 27.30 -14.77
C ALA A 89 -2.75 27.12 -13.35
N PRO A 90 -3.59 27.02 -12.29
CA PRO A 90 -3.15 27.06 -10.90
C PRO A 90 -2.40 25.78 -10.48
N ARG A 91 -1.60 25.89 -9.44
CA ARG A 91 -0.83 24.79 -8.84
C ARG A 91 -1.57 24.25 -7.63
N VAL A 92 -1.98 22.98 -7.68
CA VAL A 92 -2.85 22.35 -6.67
C VAL A 92 -2.05 21.29 -5.91
N VAL A 93 -2.03 21.36 -4.59
CA VAL A 93 -1.53 20.28 -3.71
C VAL A 93 -2.72 19.51 -3.16
N VAL A 94 -2.81 18.20 -3.44
CA VAL A 94 -3.89 17.32 -2.96
C VAL A 94 -3.33 16.32 -1.97
N PHE A 95 -3.66 16.48 -0.69
CA PHE A 95 -3.46 15.43 0.32
C PHE A 95 -4.60 14.42 0.22
N SER A 96 -4.29 13.14 -0.01
CA SER A 96 -5.31 12.09 -0.15
C SER A 96 -4.77 10.71 0.19
N GLY A 97 -5.66 9.76 0.48
CA GLY A 97 -5.34 8.32 0.46
C GLY A 97 -5.63 7.69 -0.90
N GLY A 98 -5.89 6.38 -0.89
CA GLY A 98 -6.18 5.56 -2.07
C GLY A 98 -7.47 5.88 -2.80
N THR A 99 -8.53 5.09 -2.56
CA THR A 99 -9.60 4.91 -3.55
C THR A 99 -10.67 6.00 -3.59
N ALA A 100 -10.93 6.74 -2.51
CA ALA A 100 -12.05 7.70 -2.46
C ALA A 100 -11.88 8.82 -3.51
N MET A 101 -10.75 9.53 -3.47
CA MET A 101 -10.44 10.64 -4.39
C MET A 101 -10.34 10.21 -5.89
N ASN A 102 -10.35 8.91 -6.21
CA ASN A 102 -10.21 8.40 -7.58
C ASN A 102 -11.32 8.87 -8.54
N GLY A 103 -12.53 9.16 -8.03
CA GLY A 103 -13.68 9.54 -8.85
C GLY A 103 -13.61 10.95 -9.47
N ILE A 104 -12.63 11.77 -9.05
CA ILE A 104 -12.47 13.19 -9.47
C ILE A 104 -11.01 13.50 -9.83
N THR A 105 -10.09 12.56 -9.61
CA THR A 105 -8.64 12.75 -9.88
C THR A 105 -8.36 13.07 -11.36
N SER A 106 -9.10 12.41 -12.27
CA SER A 106 -9.09 12.67 -13.72
C SER A 106 -9.58 14.08 -14.06
N ASP A 107 -10.55 14.57 -13.32
CA ASP A 107 -11.39 15.71 -13.65
C ASP A 107 -10.73 17.03 -13.20
N LEU A 108 -9.88 16.97 -12.17
CA LEU A 108 -8.93 18.04 -11.82
C LEU A 108 -8.08 18.50 -13.03
N SER A 109 -7.83 17.61 -14.00
CA SER A 109 -7.07 17.91 -15.21
C SER A 109 -7.74 18.98 -16.12
N ALA A 110 -9.05 19.18 -15.96
CA ALA A 110 -9.81 20.25 -16.63
C ALA A 110 -9.65 21.63 -15.95
N LEU A 111 -9.17 21.68 -14.70
CA LEU A 111 -8.71 22.90 -14.04
C LEU A 111 -7.22 23.14 -14.30
N THR A 112 -6.39 22.10 -14.14
CA THR A 112 -4.93 22.20 -14.26
C THR A 112 -4.25 20.84 -14.36
N GLN A 113 -3.13 20.79 -15.09
CA GLN A 113 -2.21 19.64 -15.08
C GLN A 113 -1.17 19.73 -13.94
N LYS A 114 -1.05 20.88 -13.28
CA LYS A 114 -0.04 21.18 -12.23
C LYS A 114 -0.49 20.68 -10.85
N VAL A 115 -0.87 19.41 -10.78
CA VAL A 115 -1.41 18.77 -9.56
C VAL A 115 -0.33 17.94 -8.87
N THR A 116 -0.08 18.20 -7.59
CA THR A 116 0.79 17.38 -6.74
C THR A 116 -0.07 16.55 -5.78
N HIS A 117 -0.15 15.24 -6.01
CA HIS A 117 -0.83 14.30 -5.14
C HIS A 117 0.13 13.77 -4.06
N VAL A 118 -0.11 14.18 -2.82
CA VAL A 118 0.62 13.72 -1.64
C VAL A 118 -0.15 12.55 -1.02
N ILE A 119 0.55 11.42 -0.84
CA ILE A 119 -0.05 10.11 -0.54
C ILE A 119 0.65 9.46 0.69
N PRO A 120 -0.09 8.78 1.60
CA PRO A 120 0.48 8.09 2.74
C PRO A 120 1.15 6.75 2.35
N VAL A 121 2.11 6.32 3.17
CA VAL A 121 2.90 5.09 2.96
C VAL A 121 2.79 4.09 4.12
N SER A 122 1.69 4.18 4.89
CA SER A 122 1.35 3.33 6.04
C SER A 122 0.40 2.16 5.73
N ASP A 123 -0.16 2.10 4.51
CA ASP A 123 -1.14 1.08 4.10
C ASP A 123 -0.64 -0.35 4.32
N ASN A 124 -1.27 -1.06 5.26
CA ASN A 124 -1.02 -2.46 5.55
C ASN A 124 -2.20 -3.37 5.09
N GLY A 125 -3.02 -2.90 4.15
CA GLY A 125 -4.16 -3.62 3.59
C GLY A 125 -3.89 -4.29 2.24
N GLY A 126 -4.68 -5.33 1.93
CA GLY A 126 -4.69 -6.03 0.65
C GLY A 126 -3.30 -6.40 0.12
N SER A 127 -3.11 -6.34 -1.20
CA SER A 127 -1.86 -6.76 -1.89
C SER A 127 -0.61 -5.97 -1.52
N THR A 128 -0.71 -4.93 -0.69
CA THR A 128 0.43 -4.23 -0.09
C THR A 128 0.97 -5.01 1.10
N SER A 129 0.08 -5.63 1.89
CA SER A 129 0.42 -6.31 3.14
C SER A 129 1.37 -7.49 2.96
N GLU A 130 1.19 -8.31 1.91
CA GLU A 130 2.09 -9.44 1.58
C GLU A 130 3.50 -8.96 1.21
N ILE A 131 3.57 -7.89 0.39
CA ILE A 131 4.83 -7.28 -0.03
C ILE A 131 5.59 -6.78 1.19
N VAL A 132 4.90 -6.07 2.09
CA VAL A 132 5.49 -5.57 3.34
C VAL A 132 5.77 -6.71 4.35
N ARG A 133 5.08 -7.87 4.27
CA ARG A 133 5.35 -9.06 5.09
C ARG A 133 6.61 -9.81 4.65
N VAL A 134 6.86 -9.92 3.34
CA VAL A 134 7.93 -10.75 2.77
C VAL A 134 9.19 -9.95 2.45
N LEU A 135 9.04 -8.71 1.96
CA LEU A 135 10.11 -7.83 1.47
C LEU A 135 10.34 -6.59 2.35
N GLY A 136 9.46 -6.36 3.34
CA GLY A 136 9.51 -5.19 4.19
C GLY A 136 9.25 -3.87 3.46
N GLY A 137 9.61 -2.77 4.12
CA GLY A 137 9.55 -1.43 3.56
C GLY A 137 8.21 -0.70 3.69
N PRO A 138 8.14 0.50 3.09
CA PRO A 138 6.95 1.33 3.05
C PRO A 138 5.87 0.76 2.10
N ALA A 139 4.62 1.15 2.35
CA ALA A 139 3.48 0.76 1.53
C ALA A 139 3.56 1.33 0.10
N VAL A 140 3.10 0.55 -0.88
CA VAL A 140 3.01 0.95 -2.30
C VAL A 140 1.56 1.06 -2.82
N GLY A 141 0.57 0.55 -2.08
CA GLY A 141 -0.80 0.35 -2.56
C GLY A 141 -1.50 1.62 -3.05
N ASP A 142 -1.48 2.67 -2.22
CA ASP A 142 -2.15 3.94 -2.53
C ASP A 142 -1.39 4.78 -3.56
N LEU A 143 -0.05 4.78 -3.52
CA LEU A 143 0.80 5.39 -4.56
C LEU A 143 0.50 4.77 -5.92
N ARG A 144 0.51 3.43 -6.01
CA ARG A 144 0.12 2.66 -7.19
C ARG A 144 -1.31 2.96 -7.61
N SER A 145 -2.26 3.14 -6.69
CA SER A 145 -3.65 3.51 -7.00
C SER A 145 -3.74 4.90 -7.64
N ARG A 146 -3.02 5.89 -7.10
CA ARG A 146 -2.99 7.26 -7.64
C ARG A 146 -2.34 7.29 -9.02
N CYS A 147 -1.16 6.67 -9.17
CA CYS A 147 -0.49 6.58 -10.46
C CYS A 147 -1.31 5.84 -11.53
N LEU A 148 -2.00 4.75 -11.15
CA LEU A 148 -2.89 4.00 -12.04
C LEU A 148 -4.14 4.82 -12.44
N ARG A 149 -4.70 5.63 -11.53
CA ARG A 149 -5.83 6.52 -11.86
C ARG A 149 -5.41 7.59 -12.88
N LEU A 150 -4.19 8.09 -12.74
CA LEU A 150 -3.58 9.12 -13.60
C LEU A 150 -2.97 8.57 -14.91
N SER A 151 -3.00 7.26 -15.16
CA SER A 151 -2.43 6.69 -16.39
C SER A 151 -3.20 7.12 -17.64
N ASP A 152 -2.48 7.36 -18.73
CA ASP A 152 -3.03 7.64 -20.06
C ASP A 152 -4.02 6.55 -20.54
N GLU A 153 -5.04 6.97 -21.28
CA GLU A 153 -6.01 6.11 -21.98
C GLU A 153 -6.28 6.57 -23.42
N SER A 154 -5.53 7.58 -23.92
CA SER A 154 -5.70 8.16 -25.26
C SER A 154 -5.26 7.25 -26.41
N THR A 155 -4.53 6.17 -26.12
CA THR A 155 -4.03 5.21 -27.11
C THR A 155 -4.29 3.76 -26.67
N PRO A 156 -4.51 2.82 -27.61
CA PRO A 156 -4.74 1.41 -27.28
C PRO A 156 -3.61 0.78 -26.45
N GLU A 157 -2.35 1.17 -26.70
CA GLU A 157 -1.19 0.71 -25.94
C GLU A 157 -1.21 1.22 -24.49
N ALA A 158 -1.58 2.48 -24.26
CA ALA A 158 -1.71 3.00 -22.90
C ALA A 158 -2.83 2.29 -22.12
N VAL A 159 -3.97 2.04 -22.78
CA VAL A 159 -5.07 1.22 -22.22
C VAL A 159 -4.61 -0.21 -21.91
N ALA A 160 -3.79 -0.83 -22.78
CA ALA A 160 -3.23 -2.17 -22.52
C ALA A 160 -2.26 -2.17 -21.33
N VAL A 161 -1.33 -1.21 -21.27
CA VAL A 161 -0.41 -1.03 -20.11
C VAL A 161 -1.18 -0.77 -18.81
N LYS A 162 -2.20 0.10 -18.86
CA LYS A 162 -3.10 0.38 -17.73
C LYS A 162 -3.85 -0.87 -17.29
N THR A 163 -4.33 -1.69 -18.24
CA THR A 163 -5.01 -2.96 -17.96
C THR A 163 -4.09 -3.96 -17.27
N LEU A 164 -2.87 -4.17 -17.79
CA LEU A 164 -1.86 -5.03 -17.16
C LEU A 164 -1.52 -4.57 -15.73
N LEU A 165 -1.30 -3.27 -15.51
CA LEU A 165 -0.95 -2.73 -14.19
C LEU A 165 -2.14 -2.71 -13.21
N ALA A 166 -3.37 -2.54 -13.71
CA ALA A 166 -4.60 -2.66 -12.94
C ALA A 166 -4.89 -4.10 -12.48
N HIS A 167 -4.39 -5.10 -13.23
CA HIS A 167 -4.74 -6.50 -13.05
C HIS A 167 -4.49 -7.00 -11.62
N ARG A 168 -5.36 -7.91 -11.18
CA ARG A 168 -5.24 -8.67 -9.94
C ARG A 168 -5.32 -10.16 -10.26
N LEU A 169 -4.30 -10.89 -9.81
CA LEU A 169 -4.25 -12.34 -9.91
C LEU A 169 -5.40 -12.99 -9.14
N HIS A 170 -6.09 -13.92 -9.78
CA HIS A 170 -7.21 -14.71 -9.27
C HIS A 170 -8.11 -13.98 -8.25
N PRO A 171 -8.85 -12.93 -8.67
CA PRO A 171 -9.51 -12.02 -7.75
C PRO A 171 -10.72 -12.69 -7.07
N THR A 172 -10.72 -12.77 -5.75
CA THR A 172 -11.79 -13.42 -4.95
C THR A 172 -13.04 -12.54 -4.75
N ASP A 173 -13.18 -11.47 -5.55
CA ASP A 173 -14.07 -10.34 -5.24
C ASP A 173 -15.56 -10.61 -5.49
N SER A 174 -16.26 -10.95 -4.40
CA SER A 174 -17.61 -10.54 -3.98
C SER A 174 -18.79 -10.64 -4.95
N ALA A 175 -18.71 -10.11 -6.16
CA ALA A 175 -19.81 -10.06 -7.13
C ALA A 175 -20.29 -11.48 -7.51
N VAL A 176 -19.39 -12.47 -7.48
CA VAL A 176 -19.72 -13.90 -7.63
C VAL A 176 -20.07 -14.54 -6.27
N ALA A 177 -19.50 -14.05 -5.17
CA ALA A 177 -19.66 -14.61 -3.83
C ALA A 177 -21.04 -14.34 -3.21
N VAL A 178 -21.74 -13.25 -3.56
CA VAL A 178 -23.14 -13.03 -3.13
C VAL A 178 -24.08 -14.14 -3.63
N LYS A 179 -23.74 -14.81 -4.74
CA LYS A 179 -24.47 -16.00 -5.23
C LYS A 179 -24.00 -17.31 -4.56
N THR A 180 -22.97 -17.27 -3.72
CA THR A 180 -22.27 -18.42 -3.15
C THR A 180 -21.81 -18.17 -1.70
N LEU A 181 -22.74 -17.78 -0.82
CA LEU A 181 -22.51 -17.43 0.61
C LEU A 181 -21.86 -18.53 1.49
N LEU A 182 -21.52 -19.70 0.93
CA LEU A 182 -21.02 -20.88 1.62
C LEU A 182 -19.57 -21.25 1.24
N ALA A 183 -18.89 -20.42 0.43
CA ALA A 183 -17.56 -20.70 -0.11
C ALA A 183 -16.40 -19.88 0.51
N HIS A 184 -16.64 -19.11 1.58
CA HIS A 184 -15.62 -18.23 2.20
C HIS A 184 -14.62 -18.98 3.09
N ARG A 185 -13.80 -19.84 2.47
CA ARG A 185 -12.51 -20.33 3.00
C ARG A 185 -11.54 -20.51 1.83
N LEU A 186 -10.51 -19.65 1.76
CA LEU A 186 -9.43 -19.67 0.76
C LEU A 186 -8.96 -21.10 0.45
N HIS A 187 -9.26 -21.60 -0.74
CA HIS A 187 -8.98 -22.98 -1.10
C HIS A 187 -7.49 -23.12 -1.51
N PRO A 188 -6.80 -24.24 -1.22
CA PRO A 188 -5.42 -24.45 -1.67
C PRO A 188 -5.23 -24.40 -3.20
N THR A 189 -6.32 -24.52 -3.97
CA THR A 189 -6.34 -24.32 -5.44
C THR A 189 -6.11 -22.87 -5.83
N ASP A 190 -6.59 -21.90 -5.06
CA ASP A 190 -6.61 -20.48 -5.45
C ASP A 190 -5.18 -19.92 -5.41
N SER A 191 -4.43 -20.26 -4.35
CA SER A 191 -2.98 -20.04 -4.22
C SER A 191 -2.13 -20.80 -5.25
N ALA A 192 -2.70 -21.74 -6.02
CA ALA A 192 -2.04 -22.39 -7.15
C ALA A 192 -2.40 -21.68 -8.46
N LEU A 193 -3.68 -21.44 -8.74
CA LEU A 193 -4.14 -20.73 -9.94
C LEU A 193 -3.53 -19.33 -10.06
N ALA A 194 -3.53 -18.54 -8.98
CA ALA A 194 -2.89 -17.22 -8.96
C ALA A 194 -1.37 -17.27 -9.24
N ARG A 195 -0.72 -18.39 -8.92
CA ARG A 195 0.72 -18.60 -9.14
C ARG A 195 1.02 -19.05 -10.57
N ASP A 196 0.19 -19.92 -11.13
CA ASP A 196 0.31 -20.37 -12.51
C ASP A 196 0.00 -19.22 -13.49
N GLU A 197 -0.99 -18.36 -13.14
CA GLU A 197 -1.28 -17.08 -13.79
C GLU A 197 -0.10 -16.10 -13.68
N TRP A 198 0.49 -15.95 -12.48
CA TRP A 198 1.70 -15.15 -12.29
C TRP A 198 2.87 -15.63 -13.16
N TYR A 199 3.12 -16.94 -13.25
CA TYR A 199 4.18 -17.48 -14.09
C TYR A 199 3.94 -17.18 -15.57
N GLN A 200 2.72 -17.35 -16.08
CA GLN A 200 2.38 -16.98 -17.46
C GLN A 200 2.67 -15.49 -17.74
N ILE A 201 2.25 -14.59 -16.84
CA ILE A 201 2.52 -13.15 -16.96
C ILE A 201 4.04 -12.87 -16.91
N GLN A 202 4.76 -13.44 -15.94
CA GLN A 202 6.20 -13.25 -15.78
C GLN A 202 7.01 -13.82 -16.96
N GLU A 203 6.58 -14.91 -17.57
CA GLU A 203 7.19 -15.48 -18.76
C GLU A 203 6.96 -14.63 -20.01
N GLY A 204 5.86 -13.87 -20.08
CA GLY A 204 5.39 -13.19 -21.30
C GLY A 204 4.27 -13.96 -22.03
N ASN A 205 3.89 -15.13 -21.52
CA ASN A 205 2.97 -16.08 -22.12
C ASN A 205 1.50 -15.85 -21.68
N HIS A 206 1.05 -14.59 -21.64
CA HIS A 206 -0.29 -14.22 -21.14
C HIS A 206 -0.94 -13.09 -21.95
N ALA A 207 -2.25 -13.15 -22.16
CA ALA A 207 -3.00 -12.22 -23.01
C ALA A 207 -2.95 -10.74 -22.55
N LEU A 208 -2.58 -10.46 -21.29
CA LEU A 208 -2.36 -9.09 -20.79
C LEU A 208 -1.15 -8.37 -21.42
N TRP A 209 -0.33 -9.06 -22.21
CA TRP A 209 0.72 -8.43 -23.01
C TRP A 209 0.25 -8.01 -24.42
N GLU A 210 -0.95 -8.43 -24.84
CA GLU A 210 -1.51 -8.05 -26.14
C GLU A 210 -1.76 -6.54 -26.23
N GLY A 211 -1.27 -5.91 -27.29
CA GLY A 211 -1.39 -4.46 -27.50
C GLY A 211 -0.33 -3.61 -26.79
N ILE A 212 0.56 -4.20 -25.98
CA ILE A 212 1.71 -3.50 -25.37
C ILE A 212 2.93 -3.60 -26.30
N GLY A 213 3.54 -2.48 -26.67
CA GLY A 213 4.75 -2.47 -27.50
C GLY A 213 6.00 -2.97 -26.76
N ASP A 214 6.97 -3.49 -27.52
CA ASP A 214 8.16 -4.17 -26.98
C ASP A 214 8.92 -3.35 -25.93
N ASP A 215 9.06 -2.03 -26.10
CA ASP A 215 9.77 -1.17 -25.13
C ASP A 215 9.07 -1.16 -23.76
N TYR A 216 7.75 -0.95 -23.73
CA TYR A 216 6.96 -0.99 -22.51
C TYR A 216 6.91 -2.40 -21.92
N ALA A 217 6.72 -3.43 -22.76
CA ALA A 217 6.67 -4.82 -22.33
C ALA A 217 7.98 -5.26 -21.66
N ASN A 218 9.13 -4.95 -22.28
CA ASN A 218 10.45 -5.27 -21.74
C ASN A 218 10.74 -4.54 -20.43
N ILE A 219 10.38 -3.24 -20.32
CA ILE A 219 10.54 -2.47 -19.08
C ILE A 219 9.70 -3.09 -17.96
N ILE A 220 8.39 -3.26 -18.16
CA ILE A 220 7.47 -3.78 -17.12
C ILE A 220 7.90 -5.18 -16.70
N ARG A 221 8.13 -6.08 -17.66
CA ARG A 221 8.52 -7.47 -17.41
C ARG A 221 9.86 -7.56 -16.67
N ARG A 222 10.82 -6.66 -16.92
CA ARG A 222 12.12 -6.67 -16.21
C ARG A 222 11.96 -6.45 -14.71
N PHE A 223 11.09 -5.53 -14.29
CA PHE A 223 10.83 -5.27 -12.88
C PHE A 223 9.89 -6.31 -12.23
N LEU A 224 8.96 -6.91 -12.98
CA LEU A 224 8.19 -8.08 -12.52
C LEU A 224 9.10 -9.30 -12.27
N VAL A 225 10.08 -9.55 -13.14
CA VAL A 225 11.09 -10.61 -12.95
C VAL A 225 11.99 -10.31 -11.75
N HIS A 226 12.44 -9.05 -11.56
CA HIS A 226 13.22 -8.69 -10.38
C HIS A 226 12.41 -8.85 -9.07
N PHE A 227 11.15 -8.40 -9.04
CA PHE A 227 10.23 -8.68 -7.93
C PHE A 227 10.13 -10.19 -7.64
N HIS A 228 10.06 -11.04 -8.68
CA HIS A 228 10.02 -12.49 -8.48
C HIS A 228 11.29 -13.04 -7.81
N GLN A 229 12.47 -12.51 -8.16
CA GLN A 229 13.74 -12.89 -7.56
C GLN A 229 13.79 -12.52 -6.07
N GLU A 230 13.36 -11.30 -5.72
CA GLU A 230 13.32 -10.84 -4.33
C GLU A 230 12.37 -11.69 -3.46
N VAL A 231 11.16 -12.01 -3.94
CA VAL A 231 10.22 -12.85 -3.15
C VAL A 231 10.66 -14.32 -3.05
N THR A 232 11.40 -14.84 -4.03
CA THR A 232 11.90 -16.22 -4.02
C THR A 232 13.23 -16.41 -3.28
N ALA A 233 13.95 -15.32 -2.98
CA ALA A 233 15.07 -15.31 -2.03
C ALA A 233 14.64 -15.49 -0.56
N SER A 234 13.34 -15.34 -0.25
CA SER A 234 12.79 -15.54 1.10
C SER A 234 12.82 -17.01 1.54
N THR A 235 12.94 -17.25 2.85
CA THR A 235 12.98 -18.63 3.38
C THR A 235 11.65 -19.35 3.18
N VAL A 236 11.65 -20.69 3.20
CA VAL A 236 10.44 -21.53 3.00
C VAL A 236 9.28 -21.17 3.95
N LYS A 237 9.57 -20.71 5.18
CA LYS A 237 8.56 -20.24 6.15
C LYS A 237 8.02 -18.83 5.85
N GLY A 238 8.72 -18.06 5.04
CA GLY A 238 8.36 -16.70 4.63
C GLY A 238 7.62 -16.62 3.30
N ARG A 239 7.46 -17.73 2.56
CA ARG A 239 6.94 -17.82 1.18
C ARG A 239 5.81 -16.82 0.88
N PHE A 240 5.92 -16.18 -0.27
CA PHE A 240 4.94 -15.27 -0.86
C PHE A 240 3.74 -16.02 -1.46
N ASP A 241 2.51 -15.57 -1.18
CA ASP A 241 1.28 -15.98 -1.87
C ASP A 241 0.81 -14.89 -2.85
N PHE A 242 0.28 -15.32 -3.99
CA PHE A 242 -0.03 -14.46 -5.14
C PHE A 242 -1.53 -14.13 -5.27
N VAL A 243 -2.40 -14.76 -4.47
CA VAL A 243 -3.86 -14.51 -4.47
C VAL A 243 -4.18 -13.03 -4.27
N ASN A 244 -5.12 -12.48 -5.05
CA ASN A 244 -5.49 -11.07 -5.09
C ASN A 244 -4.33 -10.09 -5.41
N GLY A 245 -3.15 -10.61 -5.78
CA GLY A 245 -1.94 -9.86 -6.05
C GLY A 245 -2.08 -8.90 -7.21
N SER A 246 -1.86 -7.59 -6.97
CA SER A 246 -1.93 -6.59 -8.05
C SER A 246 -0.61 -6.53 -8.81
N ILE A 247 -0.65 -6.72 -10.13
CA ILE A 247 0.53 -6.66 -10.99
C ILE A 247 1.21 -5.28 -10.91
N GLY A 248 0.43 -4.19 -10.84
CA GLY A 248 0.96 -2.86 -10.56
C GLY A 248 1.68 -2.74 -9.22
N ASN A 249 1.20 -3.39 -8.15
CA ASN A 249 1.94 -3.41 -6.87
C ASN A 249 3.27 -4.15 -7.01
N PHE A 250 3.32 -5.25 -7.78
CA PHE A 250 4.52 -6.07 -7.98
C PHE A 250 5.57 -5.35 -8.84
N PHE A 251 5.13 -4.72 -9.93
CA PHE A 251 5.98 -3.87 -10.77
C PHE A 251 6.58 -2.71 -9.95
N PHE A 252 5.75 -2.01 -9.17
CA PHE A 252 6.18 -0.91 -8.30
C PHE A 252 7.17 -1.40 -7.23
N ALA A 253 6.87 -2.50 -6.53
CA ALA A 253 7.76 -3.06 -5.51
C ALA A 253 9.10 -3.52 -6.09
N GLY A 254 9.11 -4.15 -7.28
CA GLY A 254 10.33 -4.48 -8.01
C GLY A 254 11.17 -3.25 -8.34
N ALA A 255 10.56 -2.19 -8.88
CA ALA A 255 11.26 -0.93 -9.13
C ALA A 255 11.81 -0.29 -7.84
N ARG A 256 11.03 -0.29 -6.76
CA ARG A 256 11.40 0.27 -5.45
C ARG A 256 12.60 -0.43 -4.82
N LEU A 257 12.67 -1.75 -4.95
CA LEU A 257 13.80 -2.54 -4.46
C LEU A 257 15.04 -2.37 -5.35
N PHE A 258 14.88 -2.42 -6.68
CA PHE A 258 15.97 -2.26 -7.64
C PHE A 258 16.68 -0.90 -7.50
N PHE A 259 15.92 0.21 -7.43
CA PHE A 259 16.49 1.55 -7.26
C PHE A 259 16.85 1.89 -5.80
N ARG A 260 16.43 1.06 -4.83
CA ARG A 260 16.45 1.37 -3.39
C ARG A 260 15.86 2.77 -3.03
N SER A 261 14.91 3.24 -3.84
CA SER A 261 14.32 4.59 -3.73
C SER A 261 12.84 4.54 -4.09
N MET A 262 12.02 5.21 -3.27
CA MET A 262 10.58 5.36 -3.54
C MET A 262 10.33 6.33 -4.71
N ASP A 263 10.98 7.50 -4.70
CA ASP A 263 10.75 8.53 -5.71
C ASP A 263 11.22 8.09 -7.11
N ALA A 264 12.32 7.32 -7.21
CA ALA A 264 12.76 6.73 -8.47
C ALA A 264 11.77 5.68 -9.02
N ALA A 265 11.15 4.89 -8.13
CA ALA A 265 10.12 3.91 -8.52
C ALA A 265 8.83 4.60 -8.96
N ILE A 266 8.41 5.67 -8.28
CA ILE A 266 7.29 6.52 -8.70
C ILE A 266 7.57 7.15 -10.07
N PHE A 267 8.77 7.67 -10.29
CA PHE A 267 9.16 8.25 -11.57
C PHE A 267 9.11 7.21 -12.70
N LEU A 268 9.65 6.00 -12.50
CA LEU A 268 9.51 4.93 -13.49
C LEU A 268 8.03 4.59 -13.74
N TYR A 269 7.23 4.45 -12.68
CA TYR A 269 5.81 4.13 -12.80
C TYR A 269 5.05 5.24 -13.57
N SER A 270 5.37 6.51 -13.33
CA SER A 270 4.75 7.65 -14.01
C SER A 270 5.11 7.72 -15.48
N ARG A 271 6.38 7.43 -15.84
CA ARG A 271 6.83 7.31 -17.25
C ARG A 271 6.13 6.15 -17.96
N VAL A 272 6.07 4.96 -17.36
CA VAL A 272 5.39 3.78 -17.93
C VAL A 272 3.87 4.03 -18.08
N SER A 273 3.27 4.72 -17.12
CA SER A 273 1.85 5.09 -17.12
C SER A 273 1.52 6.32 -17.99
N ARG A 274 2.53 6.99 -18.56
CA ARG A 274 2.39 8.27 -19.30
C ARG A 274 1.63 9.36 -18.54
N ILE A 275 1.87 9.47 -17.23
CA ILE A 275 1.32 10.57 -16.41
C ILE A 275 1.90 11.91 -16.90
N PRO A 276 1.09 12.98 -17.08
CA PRO A 276 1.55 14.29 -17.53
C PRO A 276 2.70 14.86 -16.68
N ASP A 277 3.66 15.54 -17.33
CA ASP A 277 4.91 16.00 -16.68
C ASP A 277 4.71 16.97 -15.50
N ASP A 278 3.68 17.82 -15.57
CA ASP A 278 3.30 18.74 -14.48
C ASP A 278 2.54 18.05 -13.33
N THR A 279 2.05 16.82 -13.55
CA THR A 279 1.35 16.02 -12.53
C THR A 279 2.34 15.18 -11.74
N VAL A 280 2.45 15.45 -10.44
CA VAL A 280 3.38 14.78 -9.54
C VAL A 280 2.61 13.90 -8.56
N VAL A 281 3.07 12.66 -8.38
CA VAL A 281 2.70 11.83 -7.22
C VAL A 281 3.91 11.76 -6.30
N VAL A 282 3.71 11.91 -4.99
CA VAL A 282 4.81 12.01 -4.02
C VAL A 282 4.39 11.36 -2.68
N PRO A 283 5.27 10.59 -2.01
CA PRO A 283 4.98 10.08 -0.68
C PRO A 283 5.09 11.22 0.34
N CYS A 284 4.20 11.30 1.31
CA CYS A 284 4.28 12.31 2.36
C CYS A 284 5.59 12.22 3.20
N ILE A 285 6.13 11.02 3.38
CA ILE A 285 7.34 10.74 4.17
C ILE A 285 8.55 10.48 3.27
N LEU A 286 9.70 11.06 3.63
CA LEU A 286 11.00 10.63 3.09
C LEU A 286 11.37 9.25 3.67
N SER A 287 11.25 8.19 2.86
CA SER A 287 11.51 6.82 3.30
C SER A 287 12.98 6.43 3.13
N GLU A 288 13.82 6.81 4.09
CA GLU A 288 15.23 6.40 4.17
C GLU A 288 15.35 4.86 4.37
N ASP A 289 16.40 4.26 3.79
CA ASP A 289 16.83 2.85 3.92
C ASP A 289 15.76 1.74 3.96
N ASN A 290 14.71 1.85 3.14
CA ASN A 290 13.62 0.86 3.08
C ASN A 290 12.93 0.65 4.46
N ALA A 291 12.88 1.70 5.29
CA ALA A 291 12.19 1.65 6.57
C ALA A 291 10.69 1.37 6.40
N ARG A 292 10.15 0.43 7.18
CA ARG A 292 8.70 0.21 7.29
C ARG A 292 8.11 1.24 8.25
N VAL A 293 7.06 1.91 7.80
CA VAL A 293 6.27 2.87 8.60
C VAL A 293 4.95 2.20 8.97
N ASN A 294 4.53 2.28 10.24
CA ASN A 294 3.23 1.81 10.71
C ASN A 294 2.41 2.97 11.27
N LEU A 295 1.10 2.77 11.38
CA LEU A 295 0.17 3.73 11.95
C LEU A 295 -0.40 3.20 13.27
N ALA A 296 -0.66 4.09 14.24
CA ALA A 296 -1.39 3.77 15.47
C ALA A 296 -2.39 4.88 15.81
N ALA A 297 -3.47 4.51 16.51
CA ALA A 297 -4.46 5.43 17.04
C ALA A 297 -4.50 5.32 18.57
N GLU A 298 -4.48 6.48 19.24
CA GLU A 298 -4.84 6.60 20.66
C GLU A 298 -6.32 7.00 20.71
N LEU A 299 -7.12 6.30 21.52
CA LEU A 299 -8.53 6.58 21.71
C LEU A 299 -8.76 7.49 22.92
N VAL A 300 -9.96 8.08 23.04
CA VAL A 300 -10.31 9.00 24.14
C VAL A 300 -10.31 8.31 25.52
N ASP A 301 -10.44 6.97 25.57
CA ASP A 301 -10.31 6.18 26.80
C ASP A 301 -8.85 5.84 27.18
N GLY A 302 -7.87 6.28 26.39
CA GLY A 302 -6.44 6.00 26.57
C GLY A 302 -5.97 4.65 26.03
N SER A 303 -6.86 3.84 25.42
CA SER A 303 -6.47 2.61 24.74
C SER A 303 -5.82 2.89 23.38
N ILE A 304 -5.02 1.95 22.87
CA ILE A 304 -4.23 2.11 21.64
C ILE A 304 -4.51 0.98 20.66
N ILE A 305 -4.86 1.35 19.42
CA ILE A 305 -4.98 0.44 18.28
C ILE A 305 -3.73 0.57 17.40
N ARG A 306 -3.10 -0.56 17.04
CA ARG A 306 -1.86 -0.60 16.24
C ARG A 306 -2.13 -1.25 14.86
N GLY A 307 -1.79 -0.53 13.79
CA GLY A 307 -1.98 -0.94 12.39
C GLY A 307 -3.18 -0.28 11.71
N GLN A 308 -2.99 0.17 10.45
CA GLN A 308 -3.99 0.96 9.71
C GLN A 308 -5.29 0.17 9.45
N ASN A 309 -5.20 -1.13 9.15
CA ASN A 309 -6.38 -2.00 9.05
C ASN A 309 -7.15 -2.07 10.37
N GLU A 310 -6.50 -2.31 11.51
CA GLU A 310 -7.20 -2.52 12.79
C GLU A 310 -7.96 -1.28 13.29
N ILE A 311 -7.51 -0.08 12.86
CA ILE A 311 -8.24 1.18 13.03
C ILE A 311 -9.50 1.19 12.13
N SER A 312 -9.32 0.96 10.83
CA SER A 312 -10.32 1.28 9.79
C SER A 312 -11.22 0.12 9.35
N HIS A 313 -10.64 -1.07 9.17
CA HIS A 313 -11.25 -2.29 8.63
C HIS A 313 -10.57 -3.50 9.30
N PRO A 314 -10.86 -3.79 10.59
CA PRO A 314 -10.11 -4.77 11.36
C PRO A 314 -10.22 -6.18 10.80
N SER A 315 -9.18 -6.97 11.01
CA SER A 315 -9.17 -8.38 10.63
C SER A 315 -10.26 -9.14 11.40
N ILE A 316 -11.12 -9.92 10.73
CA ILE A 316 -12.09 -10.79 11.43
C ILE A 316 -11.31 -11.85 12.21
N ASP A 317 -11.24 -11.70 13.53
CA ASP A 317 -10.48 -12.60 14.39
C ASP A 317 -11.14 -13.99 14.45
N SER A 318 -10.53 -14.93 13.74
CA SER A 318 -10.80 -16.38 13.80
C SER A 318 -11.06 -16.94 15.20
N LYS A 319 -10.44 -16.37 16.25
CA LYS A 319 -10.57 -16.83 17.63
C LYS A 319 -11.78 -16.24 18.36
N LYS A 320 -12.32 -15.10 17.93
CA LYS A 320 -13.61 -14.60 18.43
C LYS A 320 -14.79 -15.38 17.86
N PHE A 321 -14.63 -15.98 16.68
CA PHE A 321 -15.63 -16.87 16.08
C PHE A 321 -15.77 -18.24 16.79
N SER A 322 -14.97 -18.53 17.83
CA SER A 322 -15.04 -19.80 18.57
C SER A 322 -15.92 -19.74 19.83
N LYS A 323 -17.17 -19.29 19.68
CA LYS A 323 -18.27 -19.60 20.60
C LYS A 323 -19.64 -19.49 19.91
N ASP A 324 -20.62 -20.16 20.48
CA ASP A 324 -22.05 -20.13 20.14
C ASP A 324 -22.48 -20.62 18.73
N MET A 325 -21.63 -21.42 18.07
CA MET A 325 -22.15 -22.53 17.26
C MET A 325 -22.61 -23.67 18.17
N SER A 326 -23.82 -23.53 18.72
CA SER A 326 -24.53 -24.66 19.34
C SER A 326 -24.98 -25.62 18.23
N PHE A 327 -24.18 -26.66 17.98
CA PHE A 327 -24.51 -27.70 17.01
C PHE A 327 -25.79 -28.43 17.43
N SER A 328 -26.91 -28.02 16.82
CA SER A 328 -28.15 -28.79 16.83
C SER A 328 -27.86 -30.20 16.34
N SER A 329 -28.30 -31.21 17.10
CA SER A 329 -27.95 -32.63 16.92
C SER A 329 -28.68 -33.30 15.74
N LYS A 330 -28.65 -32.65 14.56
CA LYS A 330 -29.43 -32.98 13.37
C LYS A 330 -28.71 -32.87 12.02
N ASN A 331 -27.42 -32.52 11.98
CA ASN A 331 -26.63 -32.83 10.77
C ASN A 331 -26.22 -34.31 10.78
N PRO A 332 -26.26 -35.02 9.64
CA PRO A 332 -25.80 -36.39 9.55
C PRO A 332 -24.29 -36.47 9.79
N ASP A 333 -23.83 -37.56 10.41
CA ASP A 333 -22.42 -37.73 10.76
C ASP A 333 -21.59 -38.22 9.56
N VAL A 334 -21.32 -37.31 8.63
CA VAL A 334 -20.65 -37.60 7.35
C VAL A 334 -19.16 -37.93 7.49
N VAL A 335 -18.59 -37.79 8.68
CA VAL A 335 -17.23 -38.24 9.01
C VAL A 335 -17.21 -39.58 9.74
N SER A 336 -18.38 -40.16 10.07
CA SER A 336 -18.48 -41.53 10.57
C SER A 336 -18.05 -42.56 9.52
N LYS A 337 -17.44 -43.64 9.99
CA LYS A 337 -17.06 -44.78 9.14
C LYS A 337 -18.31 -45.51 8.64
N GLU A 338 -19.34 -45.52 9.46
CA GLU A 338 -20.62 -46.19 9.29
C GLU A 338 -21.38 -45.61 8.09
N PHE A 339 -21.40 -44.27 7.95
CA PHE A 339 -21.95 -43.60 6.77
C PHE A 339 -21.27 -44.07 5.47
N TRP A 340 -19.94 -43.95 5.38
CA TRP A 340 -19.21 -44.32 4.16
C TRP A 340 -19.23 -45.83 3.87
N THR A 341 -19.32 -46.67 4.89
CA THR A 341 -19.52 -48.11 4.72
C THR A 341 -20.85 -48.37 4.02
N SER A 342 -21.95 -47.73 4.45
CA SER A 342 -23.27 -47.90 3.82
C SER A 342 -23.33 -47.42 2.36
N VAL A 343 -22.57 -46.37 2.00
CA VAL A 343 -22.46 -45.87 0.60
C VAL A 343 -21.69 -46.83 -0.30
N LEU A 344 -20.68 -47.53 0.25
CA LEU A 344 -19.96 -48.58 -0.47
C LEU A 344 -20.79 -49.87 -0.63
N GLU A 345 -21.59 -50.21 0.39
CA GLU A 345 -22.46 -51.39 0.38
C GLU A 345 -23.70 -51.20 -0.53
N SER A 346 -24.24 -49.98 -0.65
CA SER A 346 -25.33 -49.67 -1.60
C SER A 346 -24.84 -49.54 -3.04
N GLY A 347 -23.62 -49.02 -3.25
CA GLY A 347 -23.10 -48.63 -4.56
C GLY A 347 -23.72 -47.35 -5.14
N GLU A 348 -24.76 -46.80 -4.49
CA GLU A 348 -25.44 -45.56 -4.87
C GLU A 348 -24.75 -44.36 -4.19
N PHE A 349 -23.84 -43.73 -4.93
CA PHE A 349 -23.21 -42.48 -4.51
C PHE A 349 -24.25 -41.33 -4.58
N PRO A 350 -24.45 -40.55 -3.51
CA PRO A 350 -25.48 -39.49 -3.49
C PRO A 350 -25.28 -38.43 -4.59
N GLU A 351 -26.29 -38.23 -5.44
CA GLU A 351 -26.24 -37.30 -6.59
C GLU A 351 -26.36 -35.81 -6.23
N LEU A 352 -26.63 -35.47 -4.97
CA LEU A 352 -26.83 -34.08 -4.51
C LEU A 352 -25.50 -33.28 -4.50
N GLU A 353 -25.58 -31.96 -4.76
CA GLU A 353 -24.47 -30.98 -4.58
C GLU A 353 -24.21 -30.71 -3.08
N ALA A 354 -23.84 -31.78 -2.38
CA ALA A 354 -23.61 -31.84 -0.95
C ALA A 354 -22.23 -31.27 -0.60
N HIS A 355 -22.09 -29.95 -0.76
CA HIS A 355 -20.93 -29.14 -0.42
C HIS A 355 -20.44 -29.35 1.03
N GLU A 356 -21.34 -29.62 1.97
CA GLU A 356 -21.00 -30.01 3.35
C GLU A 356 -20.41 -31.42 3.45
N MET A 357 -20.88 -32.37 2.64
CA MET A 357 -20.58 -33.81 2.79
C MET A 357 -19.24 -34.24 2.19
N TRP A 358 -18.76 -33.57 1.14
CA TRP A 358 -17.48 -33.87 0.49
C TRP A 358 -16.35 -32.90 0.89
N GLY A 359 -16.44 -32.27 2.06
CA GLY A 359 -15.44 -31.30 2.55
C GLY A 359 -15.26 -30.09 1.63
N GLY A 360 -16.35 -29.61 1.01
CA GLY A 360 -16.35 -28.50 0.05
C GLY A 360 -16.09 -28.89 -1.42
N LEU A 361 -15.80 -30.15 -1.73
CA LEU A 361 -15.49 -30.58 -3.11
C LEU A 361 -16.74 -30.59 -4.01
N ARG A 362 -16.78 -29.70 -5.01
CA ARG A 362 -17.76 -29.75 -6.12
C ARG A 362 -17.63 -31.04 -6.93
N GLN A 363 -18.74 -31.56 -7.45
CA GLN A 363 -18.77 -32.81 -8.23
C GLN A 363 -17.89 -32.76 -9.50
N SER A 364 -17.71 -31.57 -10.09
CA SER A 364 -16.85 -31.34 -11.27
C SER A 364 -15.35 -31.31 -10.96
N SER A 365 -14.95 -31.33 -9.69
CA SER A 365 -13.54 -31.16 -9.30
C SER A 365 -12.71 -32.43 -9.49
N ARG A 366 -11.42 -32.27 -9.83
CA ARG A 366 -10.47 -33.39 -9.89
C ARG A 366 -10.33 -34.08 -8.51
N GLY A 367 -10.49 -33.33 -7.41
CA GLY A 367 -10.51 -33.86 -6.04
C GLY A 367 -11.69 -34.79 -5.77
N PHE A 368 -12.92 -34.37 -6.11
CA PHE A 368 -14.10 -35.23 -6.01
C PHE A 368 -13.92 -36.52 -6.81
N LYS A 369 -13.39 -36.44 -8.03
CA LYS A 369 -13.04 -37.62 -8.82
C LYS A 369 -12.04 -38.52 -8.08
N SER A 370 -10.95 -37.99 -7.53
CA SER A 370 -9.96 -38.78 -6.78
C SER A 370 -10.56 -39.49 -5.56
N VAL A 371 -11.36 -38.82 -4.73
CA VAL A 371 -11.99 -39.44 -3.55
C VAL A 371 -12.99 -40.52 -3.99
N ARG A 372 -13.84 -40.23 -4.98
CA ARG A 372 -14.80 -41.20 -5.52
C ARG A 372 -14.13 -42.42 -6.15
N ASP A 373 -13.03 -42.21 -6.88
CA ASP A 373 -12.32 -43.30 -7.55
C ASP A 373 -11.52 -44.16 -6.53
N ALA A 374 -11.09 -43.58 -5.39
CA ALA A 374 -10.53 -44.33 -4.24
C ALA A 374 -11.60 -45.09 -3.44
N LEU A 375 -12.80 -44.52 -3.26
CA LEU A 375 -13.95 -45.26 -2.72
C LEU A 375 -14.31 -46.45 -3.63
N LYS A 376 -14.29 -46.27 -4.95
CA LYS A 376 -14.56 -47.35 -5.93
C LYS A 376 -13.50 -48.46 -5.99
N SER A 377 -12.28 -48.24 -5.49
CA SER A 377 -11.31 -49.32 -5.28
C SER A 377 -11.45 -50.03 -3.93
N GLY A 378 -12.44 -49.63 -3.10
CA GLY A 378 -12.64 -50.12 -1.74
C GLY A 378 -11.68 -49.50 -0.71
N SER A 379 -10.86 -48.52 -1.10
CA SER A 379 -9.82 -47.96 -0.24
C SER A 379 -10.35 -46.83 0.64
N LEU A 380 -11.06 -47.22 1.70
CA LEU A 380 -11.57 -46.30 2.74
C LEU A 380 -10.46 -45.48 3.40
N SER A 381 -9.23 -46.02 3.52
CA SER A 381 -8.07 -45.29 4.05
C SER A 381 -7.72 -44.09 3.16
N ASP A 382 -7.61 -44.32 1.86
CA ASP A 382 -7.08 -43.33 0.94
C ASP A 382 -8.13 -42.24 0.65
N ALA A 383 -9.41 -42.64 0.60
CA ALA A 383 -10.53 -41.71 0.58
C ALA A 383 -10.58 -40.84 1.85
N ALA A 384 -10.37 -41.44 3.03
CA ALA A 384 -10.31 -40.71 4.29
C ALA A 384 -9.10 -39.77 4.36
N GLU A 385 -7.90 -40.18 3.92
CA GLU A 385 -6.71 -39.32 3.91
C GLU A 385 -6.83 -38.16 2.91
N LEU A 386 -7.42 -38.40 1.72
CA LEU A 386 -7.71 -37.36 0.73
C LEU A 386 -8.70 -36.31 1.25
N LEU A 387 -9.68 -36.70 2.08
CA LEU A 387 -10.60 -35.77 2.76
C LEU A 387 -9.93 -35.10 3.96
N GLN A 388 -9.31 -35.87 4.85
CA GLN A 388 -8.72 -35.40 6.10
C GLN A 388 -7.56 -34.44 5.87
N SER A 389 -6.74 -34.64 4.83
CA SER A 389 -5.69 -33.69 4.45
C SER A 389 -6.26 -32.33 4.02
N ARG A 390 -7.49 -32.25 3.50
CA ARG A 390 -8.18 -30.97 3.23
C ARG A 390 -8.80 -30.36 4.49
N PHE A 391 -9.36 -31.17 5.39
CA PHE A 391 -9.86 -30.70 6.68
C PHE A 391 -8.73 -30.18 7.60
N ILE A 392 -7.53 -30.75 7.54
CA ILE A 392 -6.35 -30.27 8.29
C ILE A 392 -5.86 -28.92 7.77
N ASP A 393 -5.78 -28.72 6.44
CA ASP A 393 -5.48 -27.41 5.83
C ASP A 393 -6.48 -26.32 6.27
N ILE A 394 -7.76 -26.68 6.43
CA ILE A 394 -8.83 -25.80 6.90
C ILE A 394 -8.70 -25.46 8.39
N ALA A 395 -8.22 -26.39 9.22
CA ALA A 395 -8.12 -26.21 10.67
C ALA A 395 -6.84 -25.48 11.12
N TYR A 396 -5.76 -25.53 10.33
CA TYR A 396 -4.44 -24.99 10.70
C TYR A 396 -4.00 -23.75 9.91
N ARG A 397 -4.73 -23.33 8.87
CA ARG A 397 -4.54 -21.99 8.27
C ARG A 397 -5.07 -20.91 9.23
N PRO A 398 -4.27 -19.90 9.62
CA PRO A 398 -4.86 -18.67 10.14
C PRO A 398 -5.71 -18.05 9.03
N LEU A 399 -6.91 -17.57 9.35
CA LEU A 399 -7.66 -16.70 8.44
C LEU A 399 -6.81 -15.46 8.18
N SER A 400 -6.27 -15.39 6.96
CA SER A 400 -5.28 -14.41 6.58
C SER A 400 -5.96 -13.10 6.16
N VAL A 401 -5.19 -12.00 6.13
CA VAL A 401 -5.64 -10.59 6.13
C VAL A 401 -6.25 -10.12 4.78
N TRP A 402 -7.05 -10.97 4.13
CA TRP A 402 -7.39 -10.90 2.71
C TRP A 402 -8.89 -10.99 2.43
N ASP A 403 -9.65 -11.73 3.23
CA ASP A 403 -11.10 -11.93 3.04
C ASP A 403 -11.97 -10.81 3.66
N VAL A 404 -11.36 -9.81 4.33
CA VAL A 404 -12.11 -8.63 4.79
C VAL A 404 -12.39 -7.71 3.61
N ASN A 405 -13.54 -7.96 2.99
CA ASN A 405 -14.29 -6.94 2.27
C ASN A 405 -14.37 -5.69 3.15
N LYS A 406 -13.95 -4.51 2.65
CA LYS A 406 -14.14 -3.24 3.37
C LYS A 406 -15.60 -3.01 3.80
N VAL A 407 -16.53 -3.59 3.02
CA VAL A 407 -17.98 -3.58 3.22
C VAL A 407 -18.43 -4.40 4.45
N VAL A 408 -17.73 -5.47 4.84
CA VAL A 408 -18.21 -6.44 5.85
C VAL A 408 -17.91 -6.00 7.29
N THR A 409 -16.83 -5.25 7.51
CA THR A 409 -16.45 -4.71 8.83
C THR A 409 -16.78 -3.22 8.99
N ALA A 410 -17.53 -2.64 8.05
CA ALA A 410 -17.77 -1.20 7.96
C ALA A 410 -18.56 -0.59 9.15
N TYR A 411 -19.22 -1.43 9.96
CA TYR A 411 -20.18 -1.00 10.98
C TYR A 411 -19.97 -1.57 12.39
N ASP A 412 -18.86 -2.28 12.64
CA ASP A 412 -18.40 -2.44 14.03
C ASP A 412 -17.83 -1.09 14.49
N PRO A 413 -18.38 -0.41 15.51
CA PRO A 413 -17.84 0.84 16.01
C PRO A 413 -16.50 0.61 16.73
N LEU A 414 -15.70 1.67 16.84
CA LEU A 414 -14.58 1.70 17.76
C LEU A 414 -15.08 1.71 19.22
N PRO A 415 -14.37 1.11 20.18
CA PRO A 415 -14.81 1.05 21.59
C PRO A 415 -14.83 2.44 22.26
N SER A 416 -14.07 3.38 21.71
CA SER A 416 -13.99 4.79 22.10
C SER A 416 -13.59 5.62 20.85
N PRO A 417 -13.97 6.90 20.73
CA PRO A 417 -13.54 7.75 19.61
C PRO A 417 -12.02 7.87 19.51
N ILE A 418 -11.50 8.12 18.31
CA ILE A 418 -10.08 8.40 18.10
C ILE A 418 -9.74 9.77 18.69
N LYS A 419 -8.78 9.82 19.62
CA LYS A 419 -8.22 11.07 20.17
C LYS A 419 -7.16 11.64 19.23
N ARG A 420 -6.26 10.78 18.73
CA ARG A 420 -5.24 11.13 17.72
C ARG A 420 -4.72 9.91 16.98
N VAL A 421 -4.15 10.13 15.81
CA VAL A 421 -3.32 9.15 15.08
C VAL A 421 -1.87 9.64 15.03
N PHE A 422 -0.95 8.69 15.17
CA PHE A 422 0.49 8.92 15.12
C PHE A 422 1.22 7.78 14.42
N TYR A 423 2.49 8.02 14.08
CA TYR A 423 3.33 7.05 13.39
C TYR A 423 4.06 6.15 14.39
N ALA A 424 4.22 4.88 14.00
CA ALA A 424 4.74 3.82 14.85
C ALA A 424 5.92 3.09 14.19
N SER A 425 7.04 2.98 14.92
CA SER A 425 8.17 2.10 14.57
C SER A 425 7.74 0.63 14.53
N SER A 426 6.82 0.25 15.42
CA SER A 426 6.49 -1.12 15.76
C SER A 426 5.01 -1.30 16.07
N ILE A 427 4.43 -2.40 15.55
CA ILE A 427 3.08 -2.86 15.93
C ILE A 427 3.09 -3.84 17.11
N ASN A 428 4.27 -4.14 17.69
CA ASN A 428 4.38 -5.02 18.85
C ASN A 428 3.76 -4.37 20.09
N ALA A 429 2.78 -5.01 20.71
CA ALA A 429 2.12 -4.49 21.91
C ALA A 429 3.08 -4.26 23.10
N ASN A 430 4.18 -5.02 23.16
CA ASN A 430 5.20 -4.94 24.21
C ASN A 430 6.24 -3.82 23.96
N ASP A 431 6.10 -3.04 22.89
CA ASP A 431 6.95 -1.89 22.61
C ASP A 431 6.28 -0.62 23.14
N GLU A 432 6.81 -0.07 24.24
CA GLU A 432 6.26 1.09 24.94
C GLU A 432 6.76 2.43 24.38
N ASN A 433 7.92 2.46 23.70
CA ASN A 433 8.52 3.68 23.14
C ASN A 433 8.55 3.61 21.60
N PHE A 434 7.37 3.41 21.03
CA PHE A 434 7.17 3.08 19.62
C PHE A 434 6.67 4.25 18.76
N GLU A 435 6.25 5.36 19.37
CA GLU A 435 5.85 6.57 18.65
C GLU A 435 7.07 7.21 17.96
N VAL A 436 6.90 7.58 16.69
CA VAL A 436 7.92 8.26 15.88
C VAL A 436 7.32 9.44 15.14
N HIS A 437 8.15 10.43 14.82
CA HIS A 437 7.76 11.61 14.05
C HIS A 437 8.58 11.66 12.74
N PRO A 438 8.11 11.00 11.65
CA PRO A 438 8.82 11.00 10.39
C PRO A 438 8.96 12.41 9.79
N LYS A 439 10.01 12.61 9.01
CA LYS A 439 10.20 13.85 8.23
C LYS A 439 9.30 13.82 7.00
N MET A 440 8.65 14.95 6.72
CA MET A 440 8.01 15.23 5.44
C MET A 440 9.03 15.09 4.29
N ASN A 441 8.60 14.54 3.13
CA ASN A 441 9.41 14.52 1.91
C ASN A 441 9.71 15.96 1.43
N PRO A 442 10.98 16.36 1.20
CA PRO A 442 11.33 17.73 0.81
C PRO A 442 10.60 18.25 -0.44
N THR A 443 10.23 17.36 -1.36
CA THR A 443 9.43 17.71 -2.56
C THR A 443 8.05 18.26 -2.18
N VAL A 444 7.44 17.73 -1.11
CA VAL A 444 6.14 18.20 -0.60
C VAL A 444 6.26 19.61 -0.04
N ALA A 445 7.32 19.92 0.70
CA ALA A 445 7.58 21.26 1.23
C ALA A 445 7.72 22.31 0.09
N VAL A 446 8.46 21.98 -0.97
CA VAL A 446 8.59 22.83 -2.17
C VAL A 446 7.23 23.04 -2.84
N LYS A 447 6.46 21.97 -3.05
CA LYS A 447 5.15 22.06 -3.73
C LYS A 447 4.10 22.81 -2.90
N ILE A 448 4.14 22.72 -1.56
CA ILE A 448 3.30 23.56 -0.67
C ILE A 448 3.68 25.04 -0.79
N ALA A 449 4.97 25.37 -0.71
CA ALA A 449 5.45 26.76 -0.83
C ALA A 449 5.18 27.38 -2.23
N GLU A 450 4.92 26.54 -3.24
CA GLU A 450 4.67 26.93 -4.63
C GLU A 450 3.19 26.87 -5.06
N CYS A 451 2.26 26.43 -4.21
CA CYS A 451 0.87 26.17 -4.62
C CYS A 451 -0.06 27.40 -4.53
N ASP A 452 -1.00 27.50 -5.48
CA ASP A 452 -2.08 28.49 -5.45
C ASP A 452 -3.26 27.98 -4.57
N VAL A 453 -3.36 26.66 -4.30
CA VAL A 453 -4.35 26.04 -3.38
C VAL A 453 -3.89 24.70 -2.79
N ILE A 454 -4.26 24.45 -1.53
CA ILE A 454 -4.18 23.13 -0.87
C ILE A 454 -5.58 22.53 -0.80
N VAL A 455 -5.70 21.24 -1.13
CA VAL A 455 -6.93 20.44 -0.99
C VAL A 455 -6.65 19.24 -0.10
N TYR A 456 -7.38 19.11 1.00
CA TYR A 456 -7.51 17.85 1.74
C TYR A 456 -8.65 17.08 1.08
N GLY A 457 -8.29 16.10 0.26
CA GLY A 457 -9.24 15.30 -0.52
C GLY A 457 -10.04 14.34 0.34
N MET A 458 -11.08 13.75 -0.25
CA MET A 458 -11.90 12.73 0.40
C MET A 458 -11.11 11.44 0.70
N GLY A 459 -11.51 10.74 1.76
CA GLY A 459 -10.88 9.53 2.29
C GLY A 459 -11.12 9.40 3.79
N SER A 460 -10.90 8.21 4.36
CA SER A 460 -11.06 7.99 5.80
C SER A 460 -10.13 8.89 6.60
N LEU A 461 -10.68 9.65 7.55
CA LEU A 461 -10.03 10.83 8.12
C LEU A 461 -8.69 10.50 8.77
N TYR A 462 -8.68 9.50 9.64
CA TYR A 462 -7.55 9.15 10.50
C TYR A 462 -6.57 8.19 9.82
N THR A 463 -6.99 7.40 8.83
CA THR A 463 -6.10 6.47 8.09
C THR A 463 -5.69 6.90 6.68
N SER A 464 -6.32 7.92 6.08
CA SER A 464 -5.98 8.42 4.74
C SER A 464 -5.51 9.88 4.74
N ILE A 465 -6.13 10.75 5.53
CA ILE A 465 -5.87 12.20 5.46
C ILE A 465 -4.86 12.62 6.53
N VAL A 466 -5.19 12.43 7.82
CA VAL A 466 -4.31 12.75 8.97
C VAL A 466 -2.88 12.18 8.85
N PRO A 467 -2.62 10.97 8.30
CA PRO A 467 -1.24 10.47 8.17
C PRO A 467 -0.38 11.32 7.22
N ASN A 468 -0.95 12.03 6.25
CA ASN A 468 -0.18 12.99 5.46
C ASN A 468 0.21 14.23 6.28
N LEU A 469 -0.54 14.56 7.33
CA LEU A 469 -0.51 15.84 8.02
C LEU A 469 0.23 15.80 9.37
N ALA A 470 0.16 14.67 10.08
CA ALA A 470 0.82 14.40 11.36
C ALA A 470 2.33 14.11 11.19
N LEU A 471 3.04 15.04 10.53
CA LEU A 471 4.46 14.94 10.17
C LEU A 471 5.23 16.17 10.65
N LYS A 472 6.50 15.96 11.06
CA LYS A 472 7.31 17.06 11.59
C LYS A 472 7.51 18.16 10.56
N SER A 473 7.21 19.40 10.96
CA SER A 473 7.23 20.62 10.14
C SER A 473 6.22 20.67 8.98
N MET A 474 5.23 19.78 8.93
CA MET A 474 4.11 19.90 7.99
C MET A 474 3.19 21.07 8.36
N GLY A 475 2.88 21.24 9.64
CA GLY A 475 2.11 22.40 10.15
C GLY A 475 2.72 23.73 9.72
N ASP A 476 4.02 23.93 9.93
CA ASP A 476 4.73 25.14 9.50
C ASP A 476 4.66 25.36 7.98
N ALA A 477 4.80 24.31 7.17
CA ALA A 477 4.71 24.42 5.71
C ALA A 477 3.31 24.86 5.26
N VAL A 478 2.25 24.21 5.76
CA VAL A 478 0.85 24.52 5.42
C VAL A 478 0.46 25.92 5.90
N LYS A 479 0.87 26.31 7.12
CA LYS A 479 0.65 27.64 7.69
C LYS A 479 1.27 28.74 6.82
N ASN A 480 2.51 28.54 6.40
CA ASN A 480 3.29 29.57 5.70
C ASN A 480 2.91 29.71 4.21
N ALA A 481 2.18 28.76 3.64
CA ALA A 481 1.57 28.92 2.32
C ALA A 481 0.40 29.92 2.42
N SER A 482 0.43 31.00 1.63
CA SER A 482 -0.61 32.05 1.64
C SER A 482 -1.90 31.66 0.89
N CYS A 483 -1.97 30.44 0.36
CA CYS A 483 -3.10 29.94 -0.40
C CYS A 483 -4.33 29.60 0.46
N LYS A 484 -5.48 29.43 -0.19
CA LYS A 484 -6.68 28.82 0.42
C LYS A 484 -6.39 27.34 0.76
N LYS A 485 -6.97 26.83 1.85
CA LYS A 485 -6.89 25.42 2.24
C LYS A 485 -8.31 24.84 2.32
N VAL A 486 -8.61 23.95 1.39
CA VAL A 486 -9.96 23.43 1.12
C VAL A 486 -10.08 22.00 1.65
N LEU A 487 -10.95 21.76 2.62
CA LEU A 487 -11.27 20.42 3.13
C LEU A 487 -12.50 19.86 2.40
N MET A 488 -12.37 18.69 1.78
CA MET A 488 -13.50 17.91 1.27
C MET A 488 -14.03 16.97 2.35
N LEU A 489 -15.33 17.04 2.66
CA LEU A 489 -15.96 16.06 3.54
C LEU A 489 -16.31 14.77 2.77
N ASN A 490 -16.35 13.64 3.48
CA ASN A 490 -16.87 12.40 2.91
C ASN A 490 -18.40 12.47 2.74
N GLY A 491 -18.96 11.70 1.81
CA GLY A 491 -20.41 11.63 1.59
C GLY A 491 -21.22 10.93 2.69
N GLY A 492 -20.54 10.44 3.74
CA GLY A 492 -21.13 9.77 4.89
C GLY A 492 -20.06 9.49 5.96
N LEU A 493 -20.51 9.03 7.12
CA LEU A 493 -19.65 8.65 8.24
C LEU A 493 -19.09 7.23 8.06
N ASP A 494 -17.95 6.96 8.68
CA ASP A 494 -17.28 5.65 8.73
C ASP A 494 -16.91 5.26 10.17
N ARG A 495 -16.34 4.06 10.35
CA ARG A 495 -15.88 3.55 11.66
C ARG A 495 -14.92 4.48 12.39
N GLU A 496 -14.12 5.27 11.67
CA GLU A 496 -13.14 6.20 12.25
C GLU A 496 -13.80 7.49 12.74
N THR A 497 -14.80 7.97 12.01
CA THR A 497 -15.49 9.25 12.23
C THR A 497 -16.75 9.14 13.09
N GLY A 498 -17.40 7.98 13.15
CA GLY A 498 -18.43 7.66 14.14
C GLY A 498 -19.65 8.60 14.12
N THR A 499 -19.64 9.62 14.98
CA THR A 499 -20.70 10.65 15.10
C THR A 499 -20.16 12.08 14.94
N MET A 500 -18.93 12.26 14.44
CA MET A 500 -18.30 13.56 14.24
C MET A 500 -19.11 14.47 13.31
N SER A 501 -19.15 15.76 13.62
CA SER A 501 -19.63 16.78 12.71
C SER A 501 -18.54 17.34 11.80
N ALA A 502 -18.94 18.20 10.88
CA ALA A 502 -18.02 18.96 10.06
C ALA A 502 -17.00 19.78 10.90
N SER A 503 -17.42 20.41 12.01
CA SER A 503 -16.49 21.13 12.89
C SER A 503 -15.51 20.20 13.64
N ASP A 504 -15.96 19.01 14.08
CA ASP A 504 -15.07 18.00 14.68
C ASP A 504 -13.99 17.53 13.69
N ILE A 505 -14.35 17.34 12.41
CA ILE A 505 -13.42 16.92 11.34
C ILE A 505 -12.42 18.05 11.03
N VAL A 506 -12.87 19.31 10.98
CA VAL A 506 -11.95 20.47 10.88
C VAL A 506 -10.98 20.49 12.06
N GLN A 507 -11.47 20.28 13.29
CA GLN A 507 -10.62 20.28 14.48
C GLN A 507 -9.59 19.13 14.45
N ALA A 508 -9.95 17.94 13.95
CA ALA A 508 -9.01 16.83 13.80
C ALA A 508 -7.87 17.13 12.79
N ILE A 509 -8.16 17.85 11.71
CA ILE A 509 -7.14 18.33 10.74
C ILE A 509 -6.23 19.37 11.40
N VAL A 510 -6.79 20.30 12.17
CA VAL A 510 -6.05 21.34 12.90
C VAL A 510 -5.16 20.72 13.99
N ASP A 511 -5.68 19.80 14.78
CA ASP A 511 -4.97 19.10 15.85
C ASP A 511 -3.80 18.26 15.31
N ALA A 512 -3.98 17.62 14.14
CA ALA A 512 -2.91 16.88 13.46
C ALA A 512 -1.79 17.80 12.97
N LEU A 513 -2.13 18.93 12.34
CA LEU A 513 -1.14 19.90 11.83
C LEU A 513 -0.44 20.69 12.94
N ASN A 514 -1.13 20.94 14.07
CA ASN A 514 -0.53 21.45 15.29
C ASN A 514 0.28 20.41 16.08
N MET A 515 0.36 19.15 15.63
CA MET A 515 1.02 18.05 16.37
C MET A 515 0.57 17.95 17.85
N LYS A 516 -0.73 18.09 18.08
CA LYS A 516 -1.34 18.14 19.41
C LYS A 516 -1.12 16.85 20.21
N TYR A 517 -0.99 17.00 21.53
CA TYR A 517 -0.61 15.95 22.48
C TYR A 517 0.81 15.39 22.27
N THR A 518 1.72 16.17 21.66
CA THR A 518 3.14 15.79 21.50
C THR A 518 4.07 16.84 22.13
N SER A 519 5.36 16.51 22.29
CA SER A 519 6.38 17.47 22.73
C SER A 519 6.77 18.53 21.69
N ALA A 520 6.09 18.56 20.54
CA ALA A 520 6.28 19.51 19.45
C ALA A 520 4.96 20.22 19.07
N GLU A 521 4.03 20.31 20.01
CA GLU A 521 2.73 20.96 19.82
C GLU A 521 2.86 22.45 19.45
N LEU A 522 1.98 22.92 18.57
CA LEU A 522 1.91 24.27 18.04
C LEU A 522 0.53 24.90 18.34
N GLU A 523 0.48 26.21 18.54
CA GLU A 523 -0.77 26.95 18.86
C GLU A 523 -1.30 27.75 17.65
N ASN A 524 -1.32 27.15 16.45
CA ASN A 524 -1.80 27.86 15.26
C ASN A 524 -3.34 27.83 15.15
N PRO A 525 -3.98 28.94 14.73
CA PRO A 525 -5.44 29.04 14.63
C PRO A 525 -5.98 28.23 13.43
N VAL A 526 -7.27 27.86 13.48
CA VAL A 526 -7.94 27.04 12.44
C VAL A 526 -7.67 27.54 11.01
N LEU A 527 -7.77 28.85 10.77
CA LEU A 527 -7.60 29.47 9.46
C LEU A 527 -6.15 29.43 8.91
N ALA A 528 -5.17 29.05 9.71
CA ALA A 528 -3.83 28.71 9.20
C ALA A 528 -3.86 27.42 8.35
N TYR A 529 -4.82 26.53 8.62
CA TYR A 529 -4.85 25.17 8.09
C TYR A 529 -6.11 24.82 7.28
N VAL A 530 -7.28 25.36 7.63
CA VAL A 530 -8.53 25.15 6.88
C VAL A 530 -9.22 26.50 6.73
N THR A 531 -9.40 26.97 5.49
CA THR A 531 -10.10 28.22 5.19
C THR A 531 -11.51 27.98 4.64
N ASP A 532 -11.71 26.83 3.99
CA ASP A 532 -12.91 26.47 3.26
C ASP A 532 -13.21 24.98 3.47
N VAL A 533 -14.48 24.65 3.69
CA VAL A 533 -15.00 23.28 3.75
C VAL A 533 -16.00 23.09 2.62
N VAL A 534 -15.79 22.07 1.79
CA VAL A 534 -16.67 21.70 0.69
C VAL A 534 -17.47 20.47 1.11
N VAL A 535 -18.80 20.56 1.06
CA VAL A 535 -19.72 19.50 1.52
C VAL A 535 -20.54 18.95 0.35
N PRO A 536 -20.75 17.63 0.24
CA PRO A 536 -21.59 17.07 -0.81
C PRO A 536 -23.07 17.21 -0.42
N ARG A 537 -23.91 17.66 -1.36
CA ARG A 537 -25.36 17.78 -1.19
C ARG A 537 -25.95 16.46 -0.68
N GLY A 538 -26.71 16.51 0.41
CA GLY A 538 -27.32 15.31 1.00
C GLY A 538 -26.33 14.29 1.59
N GLY A 539 -25.08 14.67 1.85
CA GLY A 539 -24.11 13.80 2.55
C GLY A 539 -24.47 13.57 4.02
N GLY A 540 -24.14 12.38 4.54
CA GLY A 540 -24.52 11.94 5.88
C GLY A 540 -23.76 12.55 7.07
N ILE A 541 -22.88 13.54 6.85
CA ILE A 541 -22.10 14.19 7.92
C ILE A 541 -22.85 15.43 8.43
N ARG A 542 -22.99 15.56 9.75
CA ARG A 542 -23.70 16.67 10.41
C ARG A 542 -22.96 18.00 10.17
N ILE A 543 -23.57 18.93 9.43
CA ILE A 543 -23.02 20.27 9.19
C ILE A 543 -23.48 21.23 10.29
N ASP A 544 -22.60 21.57 11.22
CA ASP A 544 -22.82 22.54 12.30
C ASP A 544 -22.32 23.93 11.92
N ALA A 545 -23.11 24.61 11.09
CA ALA A 545 -22.78 25.91 10.50
C ALA A 545 -22.36 26.97 11.53
N ASP A 546 -23.01 27.04 12.69
CA ASP A 546 -22.66 28.02 13.74
C ASP A 546 -21.26 27.78 14.32
N ALA A 547 -20.84 26.52 14.46
CA ALA A 547 -19.50 26.16 14.95
C ALA A 547 -18.42 26.44 13.89
N LEU A 548 -18.70 26.12 12.62
CA LEU A 548 -17.82 26.44 11.50
C LEU A 548 -17.67 27.96 11.30
N ALA A 549 -18.75 28.72 11.44
CA ALA A 549 -18.73 30.17 11.42
C ALA A 549 -17.93 30.76 12.60
N ALA A 550 -18.04 30.18 13.80
CA ALA A 550 -17.22 30.56 14.96
C ALA A 550 -15.72 30.23 14.77
N MET A 551 -15.39 29.19 13.99
CA MET A 551 -14.03 28.91 13.51
C MET A 551 -13.57 29.83 12.36
N GLY A 552 -14.46 30.64 11.80
CA GLY A 552 -14.22 31.51 10.63
C GLY A 552 -14.20 30.78 9.28
N VAL A 553 -14.56 29.50 9.25
CA VAL A 553 -14.42 28.61 8.09
C VAL A 553 -15.62 28.78 7.15
N ARG A 554 -15.36 29.06 5.86
CA ARG A 554 -16.41 29.14 4.83
C ARG A 554 -16.92 27.74 4.48
N VAL A 555 -18.23 27.59 4.32
CA VAL A 555 -18.86 26.32 3.95
C VAL A 555 -19.46 26.45 2.55
N HIS A 556 -19.08 25.53 1.67
CA HIS A 556 -19.53 25.48 0.27
C HIS A 556 -20.25 24.17 0.00
N GLU A 557 -21.53 24.23 -0.39
CA GLU A 557 -22.23 23.05 -0.87
C GLU A 557 -21.88 22.76 -2.34
N CYS A 558 -21.65 21.48 -2.65
CA CYS A 558 -21.36 20.99 -3.99
C CYS A 558 -22.35 19.89 -4.36
N ASP A 559 -22.79 19.88 -5.62
CA ASP A 559 -23.70 18.85 -6.11
C ASP A 559 -23.04 17.47 -6.18
N SER A 560 -23.88 16.44 -6.16
CA SER A 560 -23.52 15.08 -5.84
C SER A 560 -24.39 14.06 -6.56
N VAL A 561 -23.83 12.87 -6.79
CA VAL A 561 -24.54 11.68 -7.27
C VAL A 561 -24.65 10.63 -6.14
N PRO A 562 -25.68 9.76 -6.16
CA PRO A 562 -25.72 8.61 -5.27
C PRO A 562 -24.49 7.70 -5.48
N ALA A 563 -23.92 7.16 -4.41
CA ALA A 563 -22.81 6.22 -4.55
C ALA A 563 -23.26 4.94 -5.29
N PRO A 564 -22.44 4.38 -6.20
CA PRO A 564 -22.79 3.16 -6.94
C PRO A 564 -22.96 2.00 -5.95
N VAL A 565 -24.17 1.42 -5.94
CA VAL A 565 -24.70 0.61 -4.84
C VAL A 565 -23.78 -0.56 -4.42
N LYS A 566 -23.09 -0.38 -3.29
CA LYS A 566 -22.45 -1.45 -2.50
C LYS A 566 -22.66 -1.22 -0.99
N ASN A 567 -23.87 -1.52 -0.53
CA ASN A 567 -24.21 -1.89 0.86
C ASN A 567 -23.89 -0.89 2.00
N ALA A 568 -23.79 0.41 1.71
CA ALA A 568 -23.86 1.46 2.73
C ALA A 568 -25.15 2.28 2.52
N ILE A 569 -25.84 2.61 3.61
CA ILE A 569 -27.07 3.43 3.59
C ILE A 569 -26.70 4.86 3.20
N ASP A 570 -27.44 5.43 2.24
CA ASP A 570 -27.48 6.86 1.88
C ASP A 570 -26.11 7.58 1.81
N THR A 571 -25.13 6.94 1.16
CA THR A 571 -23.83 7.56 0.85
C THR A 571 -23.86 8.22 -0.54
N VAL A 572 -23.29 9.42 -0.63
CA VAL A 572 -23.15 10.18 -1.89
C VAL A 572 -21.69 10.31 -2.31
N HIS A 573 -21.47 10.64 -3.57
CA HIS A 573 -20.19 11.11 -4.11
C HIS A 573 -20.40 12.47 -4.77
N TYR A 574 -19.41 13.36 -4.74
CA TYR A 574 -19.54 14.64 -5.47
C TYR A 574 -19.65 14.38 -6.98
N GLU A 575 -20.44 15.19 -7.67
CA GLU A 575 -20.44 15.26 -9.13
C GLU A 575 -19.09 15.87 -9.57
N PRO A 576 -18.21 15.15 -10.31
CA PRO A 576 -16.85 15.61 -10.58
C PRO A 576 -16.82 16.97 -11.27
N SER A 577 -17.73 17.21 -12.22
CA SER A 577 -17.83 18.47 -12.97
C SER A 577 -18.19 19.64 -12.05
N ALA A 578 -19.12 19.42 -11.12
CA ALA A 578 -19.57 20.44 -10.17
C ALA A 578 -18.48 20.76 -9.13
N PHE A 579 -17.75 19.75 -8.66
CA PHE A 579 -16.61 19.96 -7.76
C PHE A 579 -15.50 20.77 -8.43
N VAL A 580 -15.13 20.43 -9.67
CA VAL A 580 -14.11 21.18 -10.41
C VAL A 580 -14.53 22.63 -10.59
N GLN A 581 -15.78 22.90 -10.99
CA GLN A 581 -16.32 24.27 -11.11
C GLN A 581 -16.38 25.03 -9.77
N LEU A 582 -16.59 24.35 -8.65
CA LEU A 582 -16.52 24.95 -7.31
C LEU A 582 -15.08 25.26 -6.91
N LEU A 583 -14.14 24.32 -7.12
CA LEU A 583 -12.73 24.53 -6.84
C LEU A 583 -12.15 25.67 -7.68
N THR A 584 -12.47 25.74 -8.98
CA THR A 584 -12.10 26.88 -9.83
C THR A 584 -12.55 28.20 -9.21
N ARG A 585 -13.82 28.31 -8.78
CA ARG A 585 -14.34 29.51 -8.12
C ARG A 585 -13.54 29.88 -6.86
N ILE A 586 -13.33 28.92 -5.95
CA ILE A 586 -12.58 29.13 -4.69
C ILE A 586 -11.13 29.59 -4.97
N VAL A 587 -10.49 29.06 -6.02
CA VAL A 587 -9.12 29.44 -6.43
C VAL A 587 -9.09 30.83 -7.08
N THR A 588 -10.10 31.19 -7.86
CA THR A 588 -10.21 32.54 -8.49
C THR A 588 -10.71 33.62 -7.53
N ASP A 589 -11.21 33.26 -6.34
CA ASP A 589 -11.85 34.21 -5.43
C ASP A 589 -10.84 35.06 -4.64
N THR A 590 -10.55 36.23 -5.21
CA THR A 590 -9.75 37.30 -4.61
C THR A 590 -10.54 38.13 -3.57
N SER A 591 -11.79 37.78 -3.25
CA SER A 591 -12.66 38.51 -2.33
C SER A 591 -12.36 38.21 -0.85
N GLY A 592 -11.13 38.44 -0.40
CA GLY A 592 -10.78 38.29 1.03
C GLY A 592 -9.30 38.08 1.31
N ASP A 593 -8.49 39.08 0.97
CA ASP A 593 -7.18 39.39 1.59
C ASP A 593 -7.36 40.63 2.50
#